data_AF-A0AAE4B0L1-F1
#
_entry.id   AF-A0AAE4B0L1-F1
#
_cell.length_a   1.000
_cell.length_b   1.000
_cell.length_c   1.000
_cell.angle_alpha   90.00
_cell.angle_beta   90.00
_cell.angle_gamma   90.00
#
_symmetry.space_group_name_H-M   'P 1'
#
loop_
_entity.id
_entity.type
_entity.pdbx_description
1 polymer ?
#
loop_
_entity_poly.entity_id
_entity_poly.type
_entity_poly.pdbx_seq_one_letter_code
_entity_poly.pdbx_strand_id
1 'polypeptide(L)'
;MTADAILRWQQTRAWMSMWWWLAVEKVLPPAVSRRVGPAATVRREYLTLLRAAQQAGVRTGGGHVVVVDLDDTLIHDVPAARLAVSFTLAGLGLPADAMSTSIVLEHAQRAWSAHPHRRTGALTYVSSWEALWLPATAGLLEPVAASLSGHDERVWSVALTALRADARLAPEAAASFRRIRAGLLRPLPGVREFLDTLRGAGHVVWLATNGLAAHQYRKIDAAGLRGYFDAIFVSEVVGAPKSDPGFAAALTAALDATRRRVCMVVGDSAVHDLGLAAHGGWPAVHLCTATPCPDRSGAGEVVHTSTLDLALDYCRCPDPAVALAPGERGTTR
;
A
#
# COMPACT_ATOMS: atom_id res chain seq x y z
N MET A 1 -11.78 20.13 -26.07
CA MET A 1 -11.95 18.69 -26.39
C MET A 1 -13.39 18.32 -26.10
N THR A 2 -14.13 17.78 -27.08
CA THR A 2 -15.58 17.51 -26.95
C THR A 2 -15.86 16.20 -26.23
N ALA A 3 -17.04 16.07 -25.59
CA ALA A 3 -17.47 14.90 -24.80
C ALA A 3 -17.38 13.58 -25.59
N ASP A 4 -17.56 13.64 -26.91
CA ASP A 4 -17.40 12.52 -27.84
C ASP A 4 -15.97 11.98 -27.95
N ALA A 5 -14.95 12.83 -27.74
CA ALA A 5 -13.56 12.41 -27.71
C ALA A 5 -13.18 11.72 -26.38
N ILE A 6 -13.83 12.10 -25.27
CA ILE A 6 -13.63 11.49 -23.95
C ILE A 6 -14.31 10.12 -23.88
N LEU A 7 -15.50 9.97 -24.49
CA LEU A 7 -16.18 8.68 -24.61
C LEU A 7 -15.45 7.70 -25.52
N ARG A 8 -14.89 8.17 -26.66
CA ARG A 8 -14.03 7.32 -27.52
C ARG A 8 -12.71 6.97 -26.84
N TRP A 9 -12.13 7.87 -26.04
CA TRP A 9 -10.93 7.61 -25.24
C TRP A 9 -11.16 6.60 -24.12
N GLN A 10 -12.30 6.67 -23.41
CA GLN A 10 -12.69 5.69 -22.39
C GLN A 10 -13.05 4.32 -22.99
N GLN A 11 -13.70 4.29 -24.15
CA GLN A 11 -14.01 3.03 -24.83
C GLN A 11 -12.77 2.30 -25.33
N THR A 12 -11.69 2.98 -25.75
CA THR A 12 -10.46 2.30 -26.20
C THR A 12 -9.63 1.64 -25.09
N ARG A 13 -9.84 1.98 -23.80
CA ARG A 13 -9.10 1.36 -22.67
C ARG A 13 -9.91 0.40 -21.82
N ALA A 14 -11.24 0.39 -21.96
CA ALA A 14 -12.10 -0.64 -21.37
C ALA A 14 -11.85 -2.05 -21.96
N TRP A 15 -11.18 -2.16 -23.10
CA TRP A 15 -10.81 -3.45 -23.72
C TRP A 15 -9.52 -4.08 -23.17
N MET A 16 -8.66 -3.33 -22.46
CA MET A 16 -7.37 -3.84 -21.97
C MET A 16 -7.41 -4.48 -20.59
N SER A 17 -8.45 -4.26 -19.78
CA SER A 17 -8.57 -4.84 -18.44
C SER A 17 -9.22 -6.24 -18.42
N MET A 18 -9.91 -6.64 -19.50
CA MET A 18 -10.62 -7.93 -19.57
C MET A 18 -9.83 -9.03 -20.31
N TRP A 19 -8.92 -8.67 -21.24
CA TRP A 19 -8.11 -9.64 -21.99
C TRP A 19 -6.82 -10.06 -21.28
N TRP A 20 -6.33 -9.29 -20.31
CA TRP A 20 -5.14 -9.66 -19.54
C TRP A 20 -5.38 -10.90 -18.67
N TRP A 21 -6.62 -11.10 -18.19
CA TRP A 21 -7.01 -12.28 -17.42
C TRP A 21 -7.27 -13.53 -18.31
N LEU A 22 -7.76 -13.35 -19.55
CA LEU A 22 -8.04 -14.46 -20.48
C LEU A 22 -6.81 -14.96 -21.26
N ALA A 23 -5.72 -14.18 -21.33
CA ALA A 23 -4.52 -14.56 -22.07
C ALA A 23 -3.60 -15.56 -21.33
N VAL A 24 -3.82 -15.80 -20.03
CA VAL A 24 -2.97 -16.68 -19.20
C VAL A 24 -3.31 -18.17 -19.39
N GLU A 25 -4.48 -18.53 -19.93
CA GLU A 25 -4.92 -19.93 -20.07
C GLU A 25 -4.69 -20.59 -21.45
N LYS A 26 -4.28 -19.85 -22.49
CA LYS A 26 -4.21 -20.41 -23.87
C LYS A 26 -2.85 -20.42 -24.56
N VAL A 27 -1.76 -20.11 -23.86
CA VAL A 27 -0.41 -20.23 -24.42
C VAL A 27 0.48 -21.01 -23.46
N LEU A 28 0.39 -22.35 -23.51
CA LEU A 28 1.49 -23.36 -23.39
C LEU A 28 0.95 -24.75 -22.95
N PRO A 29 1.57 -25.86 -23.41
CA PRO A 29 1.00 -27.22 -23.40
C PRO A 29 0.94 -27.89 -22.01
N PRO A 30 0.11 -28.95 -21.84
CA PRO A 30 -0.17 -29.59 -20.56
C PRO A 30 0.98 -30.49 -20.11
N ALA A 31 2.04 -29.92 -19.54
CA ALA A 31 3.11 -30.72 -18.94
C ALA A 31 3.82 -30.08 -17.72
N VAL A 32 3.45 -28.88 -17.28
CA VAL A 32 4.15 -28.20 -16.16
C VAL A 32 3.19 -27.82 -15.02
N SER A 33 2.09 -28.56 -14.82
CA SER A 33 1.12 -28.25 -13.74
C SER A 33 1.37 -28.96 -12.41
N ARG A 34 2.49 -29.68 -12.25
CA ARG A 34 2.77 -30.41 -11.00
C ARG A 34 4.25 -30.30 -10.63
N ARG A 35 4.63 -29.25 -9.88
CA ARG A 35 5.71 -29.29 -8.83
C ARG A 35 6.15 -27.94 -8.24
N VAL A 36 5.58 -26.79 -8.60
CA VAL A 36 5.98 -25.50 -8.01
C VAL A 36 4.74 -24.71 -7.60
N GLY A 37 4.65 -24.34 -6.31
CA GLY A 37 3.47 -23.71 -5.73
C GLY A 37 3.23 -22.26 -6.22
N PRO A 38 1.99 -21.74 -6.08
CA PRO A 38 1.54 -20.46 -6.66
C PRO A 38 2.44 -19.26 -6.31
N ALA A 39 2.98 -19.21 -5.08
CA ALA A 39 3.77 -18.07 -4.60
C ALA A 39 5.13 -17.91 -5.33
N ALA A 40 5.77 -19.00 -5.73
CA ALA A 40 7.04 -18.94 -6.46
C ALA A 40 6.83 -18.52 -7.93
N THR A 41 5.69 -18.89 -8.50
CA THR A 41 5.25 -18.47 -9.84
C THR A 41 4.87 -16.99 -9.84
N VAL A 42 4.10 -16.51 -8.86
CA VAL A 42 3.74 -15.08 -8.69
C VAL A 42 4.98 -14.20 -8.52
N ARG A 43 5.99 -14.61 -7.73
CA ARG A 43 7.25 -13.88 -7.59
C ARG A 43 8.03 -13.79 -8.92
N ARG A 44 8.07 -14.88 -9.68
CA ARG A 44 8.74 -14.91 -11.01
C ARG A 44 7.97 -14.10 -12.04
N GLU A 45 6.64 -14.14 -12.02
CA GLU A 45 5.75 -13.36 -12.87
C GLU A 45 5.77 -11.88 -12.53
N TYR A 46 5.83 -11.48 -11.25
CA TYR A 46 6.03 -10.08 -10.85
C TYR A 46 7.38 -9.55 -11.32
N LEU A 47 8.46 -10.31 -11.16
CA LEU A 47 9.76 -9.94 -11.73
C LEU A 47 9.72 -9.89 -13.27
N THR A 48 8.90 -10.73 -13.91
CA THR A 48 8.69 -10.72 -15.36
C THR A 48 7.83 -9.55 -15.80
N LEU A 49 6.83 -9.12 -15.02
CA LEU A 49 5.99 -7.95 -15.26
C LEU A 49 6.73 -6.65 -14.97
N LEU A 50 7.59 -6.62 -13.95
CA LEU A 50 8.57 -5.55 -13.76
C LEU A 50 9.49 -5.46 -14.97
N ARG A 51 9.99 -6.60 -15.48
CA ARG A 51 10.80 -6.64 -16.72
C ARG A 51 10.03 -6.25 -17.96
N ALA A 52 8.76 -6.64 -18.08
CA ALA A 52 7.90 -6.29 -19.20
C ALA A 52 7.47 -4.81 -19.15
N ALA A 53 7.21 -4.26 -17.96
CA ALA A 53 7.00 -2.82 -17.74
C ALA A 53 8.28 -2.02 -18.03
N GLN A 54 9.45 -2.53 -17.61
CA GLN A 54 10.77 -2.00 -17.98
C GLN A 54 10.98 -1.96 -19.51
N GLN A 55 10.38 -2.88 -20.27
CA GLN A 55 10.43 -2.92 -21.73
C GLN A 55 9.31 -2.11 -22.40
N ALA A 56 8.15 -1.98 -21.74
CA ALA A 56 6.97 -1.27 -22.23
C ALA A 56 6.80 0.08 -21.52
N GLY A 57 7.67 1.04 -21.84
CA GLY A 57 7.40 2.46 -21.58
C GLY A 57 7.76 3.00 -20.19
N VAL A 58 8.54 2.29 -19.36
CA VAL A 58 9.24 2.94 -18.24
C VAL A 58 10.15 4.03 -18.81
N ARG A 59 9.94 5.27 -18.38
CA ARG A 59 10.85 6.37 -18.69
C ARG A 59 12.26 5.93 -18.31
N THR A 60 13.17 5.78 -19.26
CA THR A 60 14.59 5.46 -19.00
C THR A 60 15.42 6.73 -18.77
N GLY A 61 14.80 7.91 -18.91
CA GLY A 61 15.30 9.19 -18.43
C GLY A 61 14.46 9.69 -17.24
N GLY A 62 15.11 10.10 -16.16
CA GLY A 62 14.48 10.59 -14.93
C GLY A 62 15.45 10.51 -13.76
N GLY A 63 15.36 11.45 -12.83
CA GLY A 63 16.23 11.59 -11.67
C GLY A 63 16.02 10.49 -10.64
N HIS A 64 16.45 10.78 -9.41
CA HIS A 64 16.37 9.86 -8.27
C HIS A 64 14.94 9.42 -7.95
N VAL A 65 14.82 8.27 -7.29
CA VAL A 65 13.55 7.69 -6.86
C VAL A 65 13.14 8.26 -5.51
N VAL A 66 11.91 8.75 -5.40
CA VAL A 66 11.28 8.99 -4.11
C VAL A 66 10.34 7.82 -3.83
N VAL A 67 10.59 7.12 -2.74
CA VAL A 67 9.72 6.03 -2.28
C VAL A 67 8.72 6.62 -1.30
N VAL A 68 7.43 6.46 -1.56
CA VAL A 68 6.37 6.99 -0.71
C VAL A 68 5.53 5.86 -0.15
N ASP A 69 5.08 5.99 1.10
CA ASP A 69 4.07 5.14 1.69
C ASP A 69 2.66 5.49 1.19
N LEU A 70 1.64 4.67 1.50
CA LEU A 70 0.23 4.91 1.18
C LEU A 70 -0.61 5.35 2.40
N ASP A 71 -0.69 4.50 3.42
CA ASP A 71 -1.72 4.55 4.45
C ASP A 71 -1.32 5.56 5.53
N ASP A 72 -2.18 6.55 5.81
CA ASP A 72 -1.89 7.72 6.68
C ASP A 72 -0.73 8.63 6.23
N THR A 73 -0.07 8.28 5.11
CA THR A 73 0.87 9.13 4.37
C THR A 73 0.23 9.86 3.18
N LEU A 74 -0.49 9.15 2.30
CA LEU A 74 -1.12 9.73 1.10
C LEU A 74 -2.65 9.71 1.16
N ILE A 75 -3.23 8.81 1.94
CA ILE A 75 -4.67 8.71 2.19
C ILE A 75 -4.90 8.54 3.69
N HIS A 76 -6.06 8.95 4.21
CA HIS A 76 -6.43 8.55 5.57
C HIS A 76 -6.80 7.06 5.60
N ASP A 77 -6.12 6.26 6.41
CA ASP A 77 -6.51 4.88 6.69
C ASP A 77 -7.12 4.76 8.10
N VAL A 78 -6.35 5.05 9.15
CA VAL A 78 -6.83 4.93 10.55
C VAL A 78 -7.95 5.94 10.86
N PRO A 79 -7.82 7.25 10.55
CA PRO A 79 -8.90 8.21 10.77
C PRO A 79 -10.15 7.85 9.97
N ALA A 80 -9.98 7.41 8.72
CA ALA A 80 -11.10 6.98 7.89
C ALA A 80 -11.77 5.70 8.44
N ALA A 81 -11.04 4.83 9.15
CA ALA A 81 -11.60 3.61 9.73
C ALA A 81 -12.50 3.97 10.91
N ARG A 82 -12.02 4.86 11.78
CA ARG A 82 -12.78 5.42 12.89
C ARG A 82 -14.04 6.15 12.42
N LEU A 83 -13.92 7.02 11.41
CA LEU A 83 -15.06 7.73 10.83
C LEU A 83 -16.07 6.76 10.20
N ALA A 84 -15.62 5.74 9.49
CA ALA A 84 -16.53 4.76 8.90
C ALA A 84 -17.32 3.97 9.95
N VAL A 85 -16.68 3.60 11.07
CA VAL A 85 -17.39 2.99 12.20
C VAL A 85 -18.42 3.96 12.78
N SER A 86 -18.02 5.20 13.09
CA SER A 86 -18.90 6.22 13.67
C SER A 86 -20.12 6.50 12.77
N PHE A 87 -19.92 6.68 11.46
CA PHE A 87 -21.02 6.87 10.51
C PHE A 87 -21.89 5.62 10.31
N THR A 88 -21.31 4.43 10.43
CA THR A 88 -22.10 3.17 10.42
C THR A 88 -23.02 3.11 11.64
N LEU A 89 -22.51 3.40 12.83
CA LEU A 89 -23.31 3.45 14.06
C LEU A 89 -24.41 4.51 13.98
N ALA A 90 -24.08 5.72 13.50
CA ALA A 90 -25.05 6.79 13.31
C ALA A 90 -26.18 6.38 12.34
N GLY A 91 -25.83 5.71 11.23
CA GLY A 91 -26.80 5.22 10.26
C GLY A 91 -27.77 4.17 10.82
N LEU A 92 -27.34 3.42 11.84
CA LEU A 92 -28.16 2.44 12.57
C LEU A 92 -28.94 3.06 13.74
N GLY A 93 -28.84 4.38 13.95
CA GLY A 93 -29.46 5.05 15.10
C GLY A 93 -28.79 4.75 16.45
N LEU A 94 -27.52 4.34 16.43
CA LEU A 94 -26.73 4.03 17.62
C LEU A 94 -25.81 5.20 18.01
N PRO A 95 -25.33 5.28 19.27
CA PRO A 95 -24.33 6.26 19.67
C PRO A 95 -23.08 6.18 18.78
N ALA A 96 -22.71 7.31 18.19
CA ALA A 96 -21.63 7.43 17.22
C ALA A 96 -20.40 8.18 17.78
N ASP A 97 -20.24 8.15 19.10
CA ASP A 97 -19.15 8.80 19.82
C ASP A 97 -17.85 7.98 19.80
N ALA A 98 -16.79 8.57 20.38
CA ALA A 98 -15.47 7.97 20.44
C ALA A 98 -15.44 6.66 21.25
N MET A 99 -16.28 6.53 22.29
CA MET A 99 -16.33 5.33 23.13
C MET A 99 -16.94 4.16 22.35
N SER A 100 -18.08 4.39 21.72
CA SER A 100 -18.80 3.40 20.91
C SER A 100 -17.99 2.96 19.70
N THR A 101 -17.30 3.91 19.06
CA THR A 101 -16.35 3.63 17.98
C THR A 101 -15.20 2.73 18.45
N SER A 102 -14.66 3.00 19.65
CA SER A 102 -13.53 2.23 20.19
C SER A 102 -13.96 0.81 20.57
N ILE A 103 -15.17 0.62 21.09
CA ILE A 103 -15.74 -0.71 21.35
C ILE A 103 -15.73 -1.57 20.08
N VAL A 104 -16.23 -1.05 18.95
CA VAL A 104 -16.23 -1.78 17.67
C VAL A 104 -14.81 -2.16 17.24
N LEU A 105 -13.87 -1.20 17.30
CA LEU A 105 -12.49 -1.42 16.87
C LEU A 105 -11.73 -2.40 17.78
N GLU A 106 -11.98 -2.39 19.09
CA GLU A 106 -11.43 -3.36 20.03
C GLU A 106 -11.95 -4.77 19.74
N HIS A 107 -13.23 -4.92 19.43
CA HIS A 107 -13.79 -6.21 19.03
C HIS A 107 -13.22 -6.70 17.70
N ALA A 108 -13.03 -5.80 16.73
CA ALA A 108 -12.32 -6.13 15.50
C ALA A 108 -10.88 -6.58 15.78
N GLN A 109 -10.17 -5.87 16.67
CA GLN A 109 -8.81 -6.24 17.06
C GLN A 109 -8.75 -7.62 17.73
N ARG A 110 -9.65 -7.90 18.67
CA ARG A 110 -9.71 -9.20 19.37
C ARG A 110 -10.01 -10.33 18.39
N ALA A 111 -11.03 -10.16 17.55
CA ALA A 111 -11.42 -11.16 16.57
C ALA A 111 -10.30 -11.42 15.55
N TRP A 112 -9.64 -10.37 15.05
CA TRP A 112 -8.57 -10.50 14.08
C TRP A 112 -7.29 -11.08 14.68
N SER A 113 -6.96 -10.73 15.92
CA SER A 113 -5.81 -11.30 16.64
C SER A 113 -5.98 -12.80 16.90
N ALA A 114 -7.21 -13.26 17.12
CA ALA A 114 -7.55 -14.68 17.28
C ALA A 114 -7.79 -15.42 15.96
N HIS A 115 -7.78 -14.72 14.82
CA HIS A 115 -8.13 -15.32 13.53
C HIS A 115 -7.05 -16.35 13.11
N PRO A 116 -7.43 -17.60 12.77
CA PRO A 116 -6.48 -18.71 12.57
C PRO A 116 -5.48 -18.46 11.43
N HIS A 117 -5.89 -17.70 10.42
CA HIS A 117 -5.06 -17.37 9.26
C HIS A 117 -4.44 -15.97 9.31
N ARG A 118 -4.56 -15.25 10.43
CA ARG A 118 -4.02 -13.89 10.58
C ARG A 118 -2.53 -13.79 10.22
N ARG A 119 -1.76 -14.85 10.49
CA ARG A 119 -0.31 -14.94 10.24
C ARG A 119 0.03 -15.73 8.98
N THR A 120 -0.94 -15.94 8.09
CA THR A 120 -0.74 -16.70 6.86
C THR A 120 -0.47 -15.76 5.69
N GLY A 121 0.77 -15.80 5.18
CA GLY A 121 1.17 -15.09 3.97
C GLY A 121 0.84 -13.60 4.04
N ALA A 122 0.14 -13.11 3.02
CA ALA A 122 -0.24 -11.72 2.86
C ALA A 122 -1.11 -11.16 3.99
N LEU A 123 -1.87 -12.01 4.70
CA LEU A 123 -2.68 -11.57 5.83
C LEU A 123 -1.85 -11.13 7.02
N THR A 124 -0.57 -11.52 7.12
CA THR A 124 0.32 -11.18 8.24
C THR A 124 0.45 -9.67 8.48
N TYR A 125 0.23 -8.86 7.46
CA TYR A 125 0.39 -7.40 7.53
C TYR A 125 -0.91 -6.61 7.39
N VAL A 126 -2.06 -7.29 7.43
CA VAL A 126 -3.37 -6.66 7.38
C VAL A 126 -3.81 -6.23 8.78
N SER A 127 -4.20 -4.98 8.98
CA SER A 127 -4.73 -4.51 10.27
C SER A 127 -6.13 -5.07 10.58
N SER A 128 -6.58 -4.97 11.84
CA SER A 128 -7.90 -5.48 12.22
C SER A 128 -9.07 -4.71 11.60
N TRP A 129 -8.90 -3.42 11.33
CA TRP A 129 -9.91 -2.63 10.65
C TRP A 129 -9.91 -2.88 9.13
N GLU A 130 -8.78 -3.24 8.53
CA GLU A 130 -8.73 -3.69 7.14
C GLU A 130 -9.43 -5.04 6.94
N ALA A 131 -9.30 -5.95 7.91
CA ALA A 131 -9.99 -7.25 7.90
C ALA A 131 -11.51 -7.13 7.74
N LEU A 132 -12.11 -6.00 8.15
CA LEU A 132 -13.55 -5.74 8.04
C LEU A 132 -14.03 -5.40 6.62
N TRP A 133 -13.13 -5.24 5.64
CA TRP A 133 -13.51 -4.84 4.29
C TRP A 133 -12.53 -5.32 3.21
N LEU A 134 -11.82 -6.43 3.49
CA LEU A 134 -10.98 -7.09 2.50
C LEU A 134 -11.80 -7.57 1.29
N PRO A 135 -11.20 -7.59 0.08
CA PRO A 135 -11.79 -8.33 -1.04
C PRO A 135 -12.01 -9.79 -0.68
N ALA A 136 -13.17 -10.35 -1.03
CA ALA A 136 -13.57 -11.69 -0.61
C ALA A 136 -12.61 -12.83 -1.07
N THR A 137 -11.78 -12.64 -2.11
CA THR A 137 -11.08 -13.79 -2.73
C THR A 137 -9.77 -13.49 -3.48
N ALA A 138 -9.38 -12.24 -3.70
CA ALA A 138 -8.27 -11.95 -4.62
C ALA A 138 -6.89 -12.16 -3.97
N GLY A 139 -6.14 -13.16 -4.44
CA GLY A 139 -4.73 -13.42 -4.05
C GLY A 139 -4.53 -14.44 -2.93
N LEU A 140 -5.60 -14.92 -2.29
CA LEU A 140 -5.54 -15.83 -1.15
C LEU A 140 -5.79 -17.29 -1.55
N LEU A 141 -5.14 -18.22 -0.85
CA LEU A 141 -5.45 -19.65 -0.96
C LEU A 141 -6.85 -19.94 -0.43
N GLU A 142 -7.55 -20.90 -1.03
CA GLU A 142 -8.96 -21.20 -0.75
C GLU A 142 -9.33 -21.36 0.75
N PRO A 143 -8.52 -22.05 1.61
CA PRO A 143 -8.84 -22.12 3.04
C PRO A 143 -8.76 -20.76 3.74
N VAL A 144 -7.84 -19.90 3.28
CA VAL A 144 -7.63 -18.56 3.81
C VAL A 144 -8.74 -17.63 3.35
N ALA A 145 -9.07 -17.64 2.06
CA ALA A 145 -10.19 -16.86 1.51
C ALA A 145 -11.52 -17.23 2.16
N ALA A 146 -11.81 -18.54 2.28
CA ALA A 146 -13.01 -19.02 2.96
C ALA A 146 -13.10 -18.56 4.42
N SER A 147 -11.97 -18.51 5.14
CA SER A 147 -11.95 -18.06 6.54
C SER A 147 -12.36 -16.59 6.73
N LEU A 148 -12.13 -15.75 5.71
CA LEU A 148 -12.54 -14.34 5.72
C LEU A 148 -14.03 -14.15 5.45
N SER A 149 -14.70 -15.15 4.88
CA SER A 149 -16.13 -15.05 4.54
C SER A 149 -16.97 -14.85 5.81
N GLY A 150 -17.75 -13.76 5.83
CA GLY A 150 -18.56 -13.33 6.97
C GLY A 150 -17.75 -12.94 8.22
N HIS A 151 -16.43 -12.75 8.11
CA HIS A 151 -15.60 -12.33 9.24
C HIS A 151 -16.08 -10.99 9.80
N ASP A 152 -16.30 -10.03 8.93
CA ASP A 152 -16.81 -8.70 9.25
C ASP A 152 -18.19 -8.73 9.90
N GLU A 153 -19.14 -9.50 9.37
CA GLU A 153 -20.48 -9.67 9.96
C GLU A 153 -20.40 -10.28 11.36
N ARG A 154 -19.53 -11.28 11.58
CA ARG A 154 -19.30 -11.84 12.92
C ARG A 154 -18.72 -10.80 13.88
N VAL A 155 -17.77 -9.98 13.44
CA VAL A 155 -17.22 -8.90 14.26
C VAL A 155 -18.31 -7.89 14.62
N TRP A 156 -19.08 -7.43 13.65
CA TRP A 156 -20.18 -6.49 13.87
C TRP A 156 -21.24 -7.06 14.81
N SER A 157 -21.60 -8.35 14.69
CA SER A 157 -22.55 -9.00 15.60
C SER A 157 -22.09 -8.95 17.06
N VAL A 158 -20.81 -9.23 17.32
CA VAL A 158 -20.25 -9.18 18.68
C VAL A 158 -20.16 -7.74 19.18
N ALA A 159 -19.70 -6.81 18.33
CA ALA A 159 -19.59 -5.40 18.69
C ALA A 159 -20.96 -4.76 19.00
N LEU A 160 -21.99 -5.04 18.19
CA LEU A 160 -23.36 -4.56 18.42
C LEU A 160 -23.92 -5.11 19.74
N THR A 161 -23.68 -6.39 20.05
CA THR A 161 -24.07 -6.99 21.33
C THR A 161 -23.41 -6.25 22.51
N ALA A 162 -22.12 -5.94 22.40
CA ALA A 162 -21.38 -5.19 23.42
C ALA A 162 -21.92 -3.76 23.61
N LEU A 163 -22.42 -3.15 22.54
CA LEU A 163 -23.12 -1.86 22.55
C LEU A 163 -24.58 -1.95 23.01
N ARG A 164 -25.07 -3.14 23.42
CA ARG A 164 -26.47 -3.41 23.78
C ARG A 164 -27.45 -3.14 22.63
N ALA A 165 -27.00 -3.28 21.39
CA ALA A 165 -27.80 -3.16 20.17
C ALA A 165 -28.21 -4.54 19.63
N ASP A 166 -29.17 -4.56 18.69
CA ASP A 166 -29.61 -5.79 18.03
C ASP A 166 -28.53 -6.34 17.10
N ALA A 167 -27.98 -7.51 17.45
CA ALA A 167 -26.97 -8.20 16.67
C ALA A 167 -27.42 -8.58 15.25
N ARG A 168 -28.73 -8.65 14.99
CA ARG A 168 -29.29 -8.92 13.66
C ARG A 168 -29.00 -7.81 12.64
N LEU A 169 -28.58 -6.62 13.10
CA LEU A 169 -28.15 -5.52 12.25
C LEU A 169 -26.72 -5.71 11.69
N ALA A 170 -25.99 -6.76 12.09
CA ALA A 170 -24.61 -6.95 11.70
C ALA A 170 -24.35 -7.00 10.17
N PRO A 171 -25.19 -7.67 9.33
CA PRO A 171 -25.02 -7.63 7.89
C PRO A 171 -25.16 -6.21 7.31
N GLU A 172 -26.12 -5.44 7.80
CA GLU A 172 -26.34 -4.04 7.41
C GLU A 172 -25.16 -3.16 7.85
N ALA A 173 -24.67 -3.36 9.08
CA ALA A 173 -23.51 -2.66 9.62
C ALA A 173 -22.25 -2.94 8.78
N ALA A 174 -21.98 -4.21 8.48
CA ALA A 174 -20.84 -4.61 7.66
C ALA A 174 -20.92 -4.01 6.24
N ALA A 175 -22.08 -4.10 5.59
CA ALA A 175 -22.29 -3.52 4.27
C ALA A 175 -22.14 -1.98 4.27
N SER A 176 -22.69 -1.30 5.27
CA SER A 176 -22.56 0.14 5.44
C SER A 176 -21.12 0.56 5.71
N PHE A 177 -20.42 -0.15 6.59
CA PHE A 177 -19.01 0.09 6.87
C PHE A 177 -18.16 -0.02 5.60
N ARG A 178 -18.29 -1.11 4.82
CA ARG A 178 -17.55 -1.29 3.57
C ARG A 178 -17.80 -0.14 2.57
N ARG A 179 -19.06 0.26 2.41
CA ARG A 179 -19.47 1.36 1.52
C ARG A 179 -18.90 2.70 1.98
N ILE A 180 -19.01 3.01 3.28
CA ILE A 180 -18.51 4.26 3.84
C ILE A 180 -16.98 4.29 3.77
N ARG A 181 -16.28 3.20 4.12
CA ARG A 181 -14.83 3.08 3.98
C ARG A 181 -14.38 3.38 2.55
N ALA A 182 -15.01 2.74 1.57
CA ALA A 182 -14.70 2.99 0.16
C ALA A 182 -14.90 4.46 -0.24
N GLY A 183 -15.94 5.13 0.28
CA GLY A 183 -16.21 6.55 0.01
C GLY A 183 -15.21 7.51 0.66
N LEU A 184 -14.55 7.11 1.75
CA LEU A 184 -13.55 7.89 2.47
C LEU A 184 -12.12 7.74 1.90
N LEU A 185 -11.90 6.86 0.92
CA LEU A 185 -10.61 6.72 0.24
C LEU A 185 -10.36 7.91 -0.68
N ARG A 186 -9.77 8.96 -0.11
CA ARG A 186 -9.39 10.19 -0.79
C ARG A 186 -7.94 10.54 -0.45
N PRO A 187 -7.19 11.15 -1.38
CA PRO A 187 -5.89 11.70 -1.05
C PRO A 187 -6.00 12.74 0.08
N LEU A 188 -5.00 12.77 0.95
CA LEU A 188 -4.87 13.85 1.93
C LEU A 188 -4.68 15.20 1.23
N PRO A 189 -5.03 16.32 1.89
CA PRO A 189 -4.69 17.66 1.40
C PRO A 189 -3.20 17.77 1.03
N GLY A 190 -2.89 18.42 -0.09
CA GLY A 190 -1.50 18.61 -0.56
C GLY A 190 -0.86 17.41 -1.26
N VAL A 191 -1.42 16.19 -1.16
CA VAL A 191 -0.80 14.97 -1.75
C VAL A 191 -0.60 15.06 -3.25
N ARG A 192 -1.61 15.54 -3.99
CA ARG A 192 -1.50 15.66 -5.44
C ARG A 192 -0.41 16.67 -5.83
N GLU A 193 -0.40 17.82 -5.16
CA GLU A 193 0.56 18.89 -5.40
C GLU A 193 1.99 18.45 -5.05
N PHE A 194 2.16 17.72 -3.95
CA PHE A 194 3.41 17.07 -3.59
C PHE A 194 3.91 16.11 -4.69
N LEU A 195 3.05 15.19 -5.14
CA LEU A 195 3.40 14.21 -6.17
C LEU A 195 3.66 14.87 -7.54
N ASP A 196 2.87 15.89 -7.90
CA ASP A 196 3.07 16.68 -9.12
C ASP A 196 4.39 17.46 -9.07
N THR A 197 4.73 18.03 -7.91
CA THR A 197 6.01 18.74 -7.72
C THR A 197 7.20 17.80 -7.86
N LEU A 198 7.16 16.62 -7.24
CA LEU A 198 8.21 15.60 -7.39
C LEU A 198 8.40 15.22 -8.86
N ARG A 199 7.31 14.93 -9.57
CA ARG A 199 7.36 14.55 -10.99
C ARG A 199 7.80 15.71 -11.89
N GLY A 200 7.40 16.95 -11.57
CA GLY A 200 7.82 18.18 -12.25
C GLY A 200 9.32 18.46 -12.10
N ALA A 201 9.90 18.12 -10.94
CA ALA A 201 11.34 18.16 -10.68
C ALA A 201 12.11 16.99 -11.34
N GLY A 202 11.41 16.10 -12.05
CA GLY A 202 12.02 14.98 -12.76
C GLY A 202 12.27 13.74 -11.90
N HIS A 203 11.76 13.68 -10.67
CA HIS A 203 11.81 12.47 -9.85
C HIS A 203 10.91 11.37 -10.40
N VAL A 204 11.32 10.14 -10.09
CA VAL A 204 10.53 8.93 -10.30
C VAL A 204 9.90 8.59 -8.96
N VAL A 205 8.60 8.28 -8.95
CA VAL A 205 7.87 8.06 -7.70
C VAL A 205 7.47 6.60 -7.58
N TRP A 206 7.95 5.92 -6.54
CA TRP A 206 7.61 4.53 -6.24
C TRP A 206 6.75 4.48 -4.99
N LEU A 207 5.70 3.65 -4.99
CA LEU A 207 4.91 3.40 -3.81
C LEU A 207 5.41 2.13 -3.10
N ALA A 208 5.56 2.17 -1.78
CA ALA A 208 5.83 1.00 -0.94
C ALA A 208 4.74 0.88 0.14
N THR A 209 4.07 -0.27 0.22
CA THR A 209 2.97 -0.45 1.17
C THR A 209 2.87 -1.89 1.67
N ASN A 210 2.32 -2.08 2.86
CA ASN A 210 2.06 -3.39 3.46
C ASN A 210 0.62 -3.83 3.19
N GLY A 211 0.36 -5.13 3.28
CA GLY A 211 -0.98 -5.71 3.16
C GLY A 211 -1.20 -6.53 1.90
N LEU A 212 -2.48 -6.75 1.58
CA LEU A 212 -2.94 -7.51 0.42
C LEU A 212 -2.88 -6.63 -0.84
N ALA A 213 -2.22 -7.10 -1.89
CA ALA A 213 -2.08 -6.42 -3.18
C ALA A 213 -3.42 -5.96 -3.73
N ALA A 214 -4.41 -6.85 -3.81
CA ALA A 214 -5.73 -6.49 -4.32
C ALA A 214 -6.42 -5.39 -3.49
N HIS A 215 -6.14 -5.34 -2.18
CA HIS A 215 -6.65 -4.29 -1.30
C HIS A 215 -5.92 -2.96 -1.52
N GLN A 216 -4.59 -2.98 -1.56
CA GLN A 216 -3.79 -1.77 -1.76
C GLN A 216 -4.04 -1.15 -3.14
N TYR A 217 -4.14 -1.95 -4.21
CA TYR A 217 -4.51 -1.45 -5.53
C TYR A 217 -5.91 -0.81 -5.54
N ARG A 218 -6.89 -1.40 -4.85
CA ARG A 218 -8.22 -0.78 -4.70
C ARG A 218 -8.13 0.57 -4.00
N LYS A 219 -7.34 0.69 -2.92
CA LYS A 219 -7.11 1.97 -2.21
C LYS A 219 -6.54 3.04 -3.16
N ILE A 220 -5.49 2.68 -3.90
CA ILE A 220 -4.79 3.57 -4.85
C ILE A 220 -5.72 4.02 -5.98
N ASP A 221 -6.50 3.10 -6.55
CA ASP A 221 -7.40 3.37 -7.67
C ASP A 221 -8.59 4.24 -7.21
N ALA A 222 -9.19 3.94 -6.05
CA ALA A 222 -10.28 4.74 -5.48
C ALA A 222 -9.84 6.17 -5.13
N ALA A 223 -8.61 6.34 -4.66
CA ALA A 223 -8.01 7.65 -4.41
C ALA A 223 -7.58 8.38 -5.70
N GLY A 224 -7.60 7.71 -6.86
CA GLY A 224 -7.15 8.28 -8.14
C GLY A 224 -5.67 8.67 -8.13
N LEU A 225 -4.82 7.83 -7.49
CA LEU A 225 -3.39 8.06 -7.37
C LEU A 225 -2.54 7.15 -8.28
N ARG A 226 -3.15 6.13 -8.90
CA ARG A 226 -2.44 5.10 -9.68
C ARG A 226 -1.48 5.64 -10.74
N GLY A 227 -1.84 6.76 -11.38
CA GLY A 227 -1.07 7.39 -12.45
C GLY A 227 0.19 8.14 -12.00
N TYR A 228 0.36 8.35 -10.69
CA TYR A 228 1.54 9.04 -10.14
C TYR A 228 2.74 8.10 -9.95
N PHE A 229 2.50 6.79 -9.80
CA PHE A 229 3.53 5.83 -9.42
C PHE A 229 4.10 5.08 -10.62
N ASP A 230 5.43 5.16 -10.78
CA ASP A 230 6.18 4.42 -11.80
C ASP A 230 6.37 2.94 -11.41
N ALA A 231 6.35 2.64 -10.11
CA ALA A 231 6.33 1.28 -9.57
C ALA A 231 5.55 1.23 -8.24
N ILE A 232 4.93 0.09 -7.95
CA ILE A 232 4.17 -0.14 -6.72
C ILE A 232 4.64 -1.47 -6.11
N PHE A 233 5.19 -1.40 -4.91
CA PHE A 233 5.66 -2.54 -4.12
C PHE A 233 4.68 -2.79 -2.98
N VAL A 234 4.09 -3.99 -2.98
CA VAL A 234 3.19 -4.45 -1.92
C VAL A 234 3.82 -5.63 -1.20
N SER A 235 3.78 -5.64 0.14
CA SER A 235 4.43 -6.68 0.95
C SER A 235 4.03 -8.10 0.59
N GLU A 236 2.76 -8.33 0.19
CA GLU A 236 2.30 -9.63 -0.30
C GLU A 236 3.14 -10.12 -1.49
N VAL A 237 3.34 -9.25 -2.48
CA VAL A 237 4.01 -9.58 -3.74
C VAL A 237 5.51 -9.71 -3.52
N VAL A 238 6.06 -8.84 -2.67
CA VAL A 238 7.47 -8.87 -2.27
C VAL A 238 7.78 -10.11 -1.42
N GLY A 239 6.82 -10.56 -0.60
CA GLY A 239 6.97 -11.67 0.34
C GLY A 239 7.58 -11.28 1.69
N ALA A 240 7.77 -9.98 1.93
CA ALA A 240 8.31 -9.41 3.16
C ALA A 240 7.59 -8.06 3.43
N PRO A 241 7.45 -7.61 4.69
CA PRO A 241 6.92 -6.29 5.02
C PRO A 241 8.01 -5.22 4.91
N LYS A 242 7.63 -3.94 4.80
CA LYS A 242 8.59 -2.81 4.71
C LYS A 242 9.68 -2.80 5.80
N SER A 243 9.35 -3.25 7.02
CA SER A 243 10.30 -3.32 8.14
C SER A 243 11.27 -4.51 8.10
N ASP A 244 11.16 -5.38 7.09
CA ASP A 244 12.03 -6.54 6.91
C ASP A 244 13.10 -6.25 5.83
N PRO A 245 14.35 -6.69 6.03
CA PRO A 245 15.44 -6.47 5.06
C PRO A 245 15.14 -6.96 3.65
N GLY A 246 14.31 -8.01 3.51
CA GLY A 246 13.90 -8.56 2.23
C GLY A 246 13.11 -7.58 1.37
N PHE A 247 12.37 -6.64 1.98
CA PHE A 247 11.67 -5.60 1.22
C PHE A 247 12.65 -4.59 0.62
N ALA A 248 13.59 -4.11 1.43
CA ALA A 248 14.66 -3.22 0.95
C ALA A 248 15.48 -3.89 -0.17
N ALA A 249 15.84 -5.17 -0.01
CA ALA A 249 16.56 -5.93 -1.03
C ALA A 249 15.79 -6.02 -2.36
N ALA A 250 14.46 -6.17 -2.33
CA ALA A 250 13.64 -6.18 -3.53
C ALA A 250 13.61 -4.82 -4.24
N LEU A 251 13.57 -3.71 -3.49
CA LEU A 251 13.68 -2.36 -4.03
C LEU A 251 15.07 -2.13 -4.64
N THR A 252 16.15 -2.49 -3.94
CA THR A 252 17.53 -2.39 -4.45
C THR A 252 17.70 -3.13 -5.77
N ALA A 253 17.18 -4.35 -5.89
CA ALA A 253 17.24 -5.08 -7.15
C ALA A 253 16.52 -4.36 -8.31
N ALA A 254 15.40 -3.69 -8.04
CA ALA A 254 14.70 -2.87 -9.04
C ALA A 254 15.46 -1.57 -9.37
N LEU A 255 16.10 -0.95 -8.38
CA LEU A 255 16.92 0.24 -8.54
C LEU A 255 18.14 -0.06 -9.41
N ASP A 256 18.84 -1.16 -9.15
CA ASP A 256 19.98 -1.63 -9.95
C ASP A 256 19.58 -1.88 -11.40
N ALA A 257 18.45 -2.57 -11.61
CA ALA A 257 17.92 -2.85 -12.94
C ALA A 257 17.55 -1.58 -13.72
N THR A 258 17.25 -0.48 -13.03
CA THR A 258 16.91 0.82 -13.64
C THR A 258 18.04 1.84 -13.56
N ARG A 259 19.20 1.47 -12.98
CA ARG A 259 20.34 2.36 -12.67
C ARG A 259 19.94 3.63 -11.92
N ARG A 260 19.02 3.48 -10.95
CA ARG A 260 18.52 4.58 -10.12
C ARG A 260 18.99 4.46 -8.69
N ARG A 261 18.82 5.55 -7.94
CA ARG A 261 19.07 5.62 -6.50
C ARG A 261 17.85 6.19 -5.80
N VAL A 262 17.60 5.75 -4.58
CA VAL A 262 16.60 6.39 -3.72
C VAL A 262 17.16 7.75 -3.28
N CYS A 263 16.37 8.80 -3.48
CA CYS A 263 16.59 10.11 -2.90
C CYS A 263 16.14 10.13 -1.45
N MET A 264 14.91 9.64 -1.20
CA MET A 264 14.36 9.50 0.14
C MET A 264 13.20 8.49 0.18
N VAL A 265 12.91 8.00 1.38
CA VAL A 265 11.67 7.32 1.75
C VAL A 265 10.78 8.29 2.53
N VAL A 266 9.50 8.41 2.17
CA VAL A 266 8.53 9.29 2.84
C VAL A 266 7.39 8.46 3.40
N GLY A 267 7.13 8.55 4.70
CA GLY A 267 6.01 7.85 5.32
C GLY A 267 5.76 8.24 6.78
N ASP A 268 4.63 7.82 7.32
CA ASP A 268 4.20 8.12 8.70
C ASP A 268 4.70 7.09 9.72
N SER A 269 5.14 5.91 9.28
CA SER A 269 5.42 4.82 10.19
C SER A 269 6.89 4.77 10.61
N ALA A 270 7.16 5.10 11.87
CA ALA A 270 8.48 4.91 12.47
C ALA A 270 8.98 3.44 12.43
N VAL A 271 8.07 2.46 12.44
CA VAL A 271 8.44 1.04 12.39
C VAL A 271 8.64 0.57 10.95
N HIS A 272 7.73 0.95 10.05
CA HIS A 272 7.72 0.40 8.69
C HIS A 272 8.52 1.23 7.70
N ASP A 273 8.37 2.56 7.68
CA ASP A 273 9.00 3.44 6.69
C ASP A 273 10.43 3.78 7.06
N LEU A 274 10.68 4.15 8.31
CA LEU A 274 12.05 4.32 8.80
C LEU A 274 12.78 2.98 8.87
N GLY A 275 12.05 1.89 9.15
CA GLY A 275 12.56 0.53 9.00
C GLY A 275 13.04 0.26 7.58
N LEU A 276 12.20 0.52 6.58
CA LEU A 276 12.57 0.36 5.17
C LEU A 276 13.80 1.20 4.79
N ALA A 277 13.80 2.48 5.18
CA ALA A 277 14.89 3.41 4.90
C ALA A 277 16.21 2.94 5.54
N ALA A 278 16.17 2.51 6.80
CA ALA A 278 17.34 2.02 7.52
C ALA A 278 17.92 0.74 6.88
N HIS A 279 17.08 -0.21 6.49
CA HIS A 279 17.52 -1.44 5.81
C HIS A 279 18.07 -1.17 4.40
N GLY A 280 17.57 -0.13 3.72
CA GLY A 280 18.07 0.31 2.43
C GLY A 280 19.30 1.22 2.50
N GLY A 281 19.62 1.79 3.67
CA GLY A 281 20.61 2.85 3.81
C GLY A 281 20.21 4.12 3.06
N TRP A 282 18.94 4.53 3.17
CA TRP A 282 18.38 5.68 2.45
C TRP A 282 17.96 6.80 3.39
N PRO A 283 18.04 8.06 2.94
CA PRO A 283 17.42 9.18 3.64
C PRO A 283 15.91 8.98 3.82
N ALA A 284 15.35 9.57 4.87
CA ALA A 284 13.92 9.45 5.13
C ALA A 284 13.28 10.75 5.61
N VAL A 285 12.01 10.92 5.26
CA VAL A 285 11.11 11.90 5.85
C VAL A 285 10.01 11.15 6.60
N HIS A 286 9.95 11.35 7.90
CA HIS A 286 8.92 10.81 8.78
C HIS A 286 7.82 11.84 9.01
N LEU A 287 6.59 11.50 8.64
CA LEU A 287 5.41 12.33 8.83
C LEU A 287 4.78 12.07 10.20
N CYS A 288 4.99 12.96 11.16
CA CYS A 288 4.40 12.86 12.50
C CYS A 288 3.01 13.52 12.53
N THR A 289 2.04 12.92 11.84
CA THR A 289 0.67 13.47 11.74
C THR A 289 -0.18 13.12 12.95
N ALA A 290 0.08 11.98 13.59
CA ALA A 290 -0.69 11.47 14.73
C ALA A 290 -0.10 11.81 16.10
N THR A 291 1.21 12.06 16.18
CA THR A 291 1.93 12.35 17.42
C THR A 291 2.93 13.48 17.19
N PRO A 292 3.26 14.28 18.23
CA PRO A 292 4.34 15.25 18.15
C PRO A 292 5.61 14.60 17.59
N CYS A 293 6.29 15.31 16.70
CA CYS A 293 7.56 14.80 16.18
C CYS A 293 8.56 14.62 17.33
N PRO A 294 9.38 13.56 17.29
CA PRO A 294 10.46 13.39 18.26
C PRO A 294 11.44 14.56 18.15
N ASP A 295 12.01 14.96 19.28
CA ASP A 295 13.11 15.93 19.29
C ASP A 295 14.22 15.42 18.38
N ARG A 296 14.78 16.32 17.55
CA ARG A 296 15.86 16.00 16.60
C ARG A 296 16.99 15.27 17.33
N SER A 297 17.02 13.95 17.23
CA SER A 297 17.95 13.11 17.96
C SER A 297 18.92 12.47 16.98
N GLY A 298 20.13 13.03 16.94
CA GLY A 298 21.27 12.44 16.25
C GLY A 298 21.55 13.01 14.85
N ALA A 299 22.80 12.94 14.44
CA ALA A 299 23.35 13.44 13.19
C ALA A 299 22.95 12.59 11.95
N GLY A 300 21.70 12.13 11.87
CA GLY A 300 21.23 11.16 10.88
C GLY A 300 20.31 11.73 9.79
N GLU A 301 20.36 11.07 8.63
CA GLU A 301 19.61 11.25 7.37
C GLU A 301 18.05 11.23 7.46
N VAL A 302 17.47 11.32 8.65
CA VAL A 302 16.02 11.29 8.88
C VAL A 302 15.51 12.67 9.27
N VAL A 303 14.49 13.15 8.57
CA VAL A 303 13.82 14.42 8.85
C VAL A 303 12.41 14.15 9.35
N HIS A 304 12.03 14.83 10.43
CA HIS A 304 10.68 14.75 11.00
C HIS A 304 9.89 16.00 10.64
N THR A 305 8.68 15.82 10.12
CA THR A 305 7.76 16.91 9.75
C THR A 305 6.31 16.50 9.99
N SER A 306 5.43 17.47 10.20
CA SER A 306 3.98 17.25 10.29
C SER A 306 3.27 17.39 8.94
N THR A 307 3.96 17.86 7.90
CA THR A 307 3.38 18.14 6.57
C THR A 307 4.23 17.61 5.42
N LEU A 308 3.57 17.21 4.33
CA LEU A 308 4.21 16.67 3.12
C LEU A 308 4.97 17.74 2.33
N ASP A 309 4.47 18.96 2.32
CA ASP A 309 5.04 20.12 1.65
C ASP A 309 6.47 20.40 2.12
N LEU A 310 6.73 20.30 3.42
CA LEU A 310 8.08 20.42 3.97
C LEU A 310 9.00 19.28 3.54
N ALA A 311 8.49 18.11 3.14
CA ALA A 311 9.33 17.01 2.65
C ALA A 311 10.07 17.37 1.35
N LEU A 312 9.52 18.30 0.55
CA LEU A 312 10.15 18.78 -0.68
C LEU A 312 11.43 19.57 -0.42
N ASP A 313 11.49 20.32 0.68
CA ASP A 313 12.67 21.10 1.07
C ASP A 313 13.90 20.22 1.40
N TYR A 314 13.64 18.94 1.67
CA TYR A 314 14.64 17.94 2.02
C TYR A 314 15.01 16.99 0.87
N CYS A 315 14.46 17.21 -0.33
CA CYS A 315 14.87 16.50 -1.55
C CYS A 315 16.27 16.93 -2.02
N ARG A 316 17.30 16.70 -1.18
CA ARG A 316 18.71 16.84 -1.54
C ARG A 316 19.20 15.52 -2.11
N CYS A 317 18.80 15.23 -3.33
CA CYS A 317 19.24 13.99 -3.95
C CYS A 317 20.74 14.05 -4.26
N PRO A 318 21.52 13.00 -3.96
CA PRO A 318 22.95 12.97 -4.27
C PRO A 318 23.14 13.06 -5.79
N ASP A 319 24.08 13.87 -6.28
CA ASP A 319 24.28 14.10 -7.72
C ASP A 319 24.35 12.77 -8.51
N PRO A 320 23.51 12.58 -9.56
CA PRO A 320 23.51 11.36 -10.36
C PRO A 320 24.88 11.01 -10.97
N ALA A 321 25.77 12.00 -11.16
CA ALA A 321 27.09 11.82 -11.77
C ALA A 321 28.18 11.29 -10.81
N VAL A 322 28.00 11.38 -9.49
CA VAL A 322 29.12 11.25 -8.53
C VAL A 322 29.47 9.80 -8.15
N ALA A 323 28.74 8.78 -8.61
CA ALA A 323 28.84 7.45 -7.98
C ALA A 323 29.03 6.25 -8.91
N LEU A 324 29.86 6.41 -9.94
CA LEU A 324 30.33 5.31 -10.81
C LEU A 324 31.84 5.06 -10.74
N ALA A 325 32.60 5.63 -9.81
CA ALA A 325 33.99 5.22 -9.62
C ALA A 325 34.04 3.93 -8.78
N PRO A 326 34.44 2.77 -9.34
CA PRO A 326 34.72 1.60 -8.52
C PRO A 326 35.96 1.88 -7.70
N GLY A 327 35.84 1.77 -6.37
CA GLY A 327 36.92 2.02 -5.42
C GLY A 327 38.15 1.16 -5.73
N GLU A 328 39.29 1.83 -5.85
CA GLU A 328 40.61 1.24 -5.70
C GLU A 328 40.68 0.59 -4.32
N ARG A 329 40.69 -0.75 -4.29
CA ARG A 329 41.12 -1.50 -3.11
C ARG A 329 42.60 -1.22 -2.94
N GLY A 330 42.93 -0.27 -2.07
CA GLY A 330 44.28 -0.05 -1.58
C GLY A 330 44.82 -1.33 -0.96
N THR A 331 45.76 -1.97 -1.66
CA THR A 331 46.63 -3.00 -1.12
C THR A 331 47.65 -2.32 -0.22
N THR A 332 47.51 -2.45 1.09
CA THR A 332 48.61 -2.21 2.02
C THR A 332 49.58 -3.39 1.94
N ARG A 333 50.79 -3.12 1.43
CA ARG A 333 52.00 -3.91 1.69
C ARG A 333 52.51 -3.61 3.08
#